data_AF-A0A3A0V497-F1
#
_entry.id   AF-A0A3A0V497-F1
#
_cell.length_a   1.000
_cell.length_b   1.000
_cell.length_c   1.000
_cell.angle_alpha   90.00
_cell.angle_beta   90.00
_cell.angle_gamma   90.00
#
_symmetry.space_group_name_H-M   'P 1'
#
loop_
_entity.id
_entity.type
_entity.pdbx_description
1 polymer ?
#
loop_
_entity_poly.entity_id
_entity_poly.type
_entity_poly.pdbx_seq_one_letter_code
_entity_poly.pdbx_strand_id
1 'polypeptide(L)'
;YKIFNADKGYQALIDAFETKGNIDDYIKGVFNPIKDNPMVMMMFYSSLGSVLLKDFDVDPFVSEISGRTSSGKTFTLKRCASIWGNRKLVTEWNATNVSVERMASFLNSFPLIKDDTRKADNPFRIPSIVYQFSGGQSKGRGNSDRSIDYLEPWNNIMLSSGEVAIPDIAPDKAGVAGRVITLQDDPFPNTEKTEFGDIAKAMENNHGLLGKLFIEQYRADKDKYKASFDSAVKYFMKQANGNEVMDRIARSFALLQITGELL
;
A
#
# COMPACT_ATOMS: atom_id res chain seq x y z
N TYR A 1 26.78 -1.85 -6.04
CA TYR A 1 26.26 -0.49 -5.74
C TYR A 1 26.37 -0.26 -4.25
N LYS A 2 27.32 0.57 -3.78
CA LYS A 2 27.30 1.05 -2.39
C LYS A 2 26.29 2.20 -2.32
N ILE A 3 25.16 1.98 -1.64
CA ILE A 3 24.24 3.06 -1.30
C ILE A 3 24.94 3.91 -0.25
N PHE A 4 25.75 4.88 -0.68
CA PHE A 4 26.25 5.93 0.19
C PHE A 4 25.12 6.93 0.40
N ASN A 5 24.19 6.63 1.30
CA ASN A 5 23.29 7.64 1.84
C ASN A 5 23.81 8.04 3.23
N ALA A 6 24.39 9.23 3.31
CA ALA A 6 24.65 9.89 4.59
C ALA A 6 23.35 10.36 5.28
N ASP A 7 22.19 10.09 4.69
CA ASP A 7 20.88 10.35 5.25
C ASP A 7 20.47 9.22 6.20
N LYS A 8 20.50 9.53 7.51
CA LYS A 8 20.07 8.61 8.58
C LYS A 8 18.60 8.19 8.45
N GLY A 9 17.75 9.01 7.84
CA GLY A 9 16.34 8.70 7.60
C GLY A 9 16.17 7.58 6.57
N TYR A 10 16.87 7.69 5.43
CA TYR A 10 16.88 6.62 4.44
C TYR A 10 17.55 5.35 4.97
N GLN A 11 18.63 5.47 5.75
CA GLN A 11 19.25 4.31 6.38
C GLN A 11 18.28 3.60 7.34
N ALA A 12 17.56 4.34 8.19
CA ALA A 12 16.57 3.74 9.09
C ALA A 12 15.44 3.02 8.34
N LEU A 13 15.06 3.52 7.16
CA LEU A 13 14.08 2.86 6.30
C LEU A 13 14.64 1.59 5.66
N ILE A 14 15.90 1.61 5.18
CA ILE A 14 16.60 0.43 4.67
C ILE A 14 16.71 -0.65 5.76
N ASP A 15 17.10 -0.26 6.98
CA ASP A 15 17.22 -1.16 8.13
C ASP A 15 15.87 -1.77 8.54
N ALA A 16 14.76 -1.16 8.13
CA ALA A 16 13.42 -1.72 8.35
C ALA A 16 13.08 -2.85 7.36
N PHE A 17 13.71 -2.89 6.19
CA PHE A 17 13.64 -4.01 5.24
C PHE A 17 14.55 -5.15 5.71
N GLU A 18 14.08 -5.85 6.73
CA GLU A 18 14.77 -6.95 7.39
C GLU A 18 14.05 -8.28 7.13
N THR A 19 14.80 -9.38 7.01
CA THR A 19 14.23 -10.74 7.01
C THR A 19 14.56 -11.43 8.32
N LYS A 20 13.54 -11.96 9.00
CA LYS A 20 13.69 -12.73 10.24
C LYS A 20 12.72 -13.90 10.23
N GLY A 21 13.14 -15.03 10.80
CA GLY A 21 12.31 -16.23 10.95
C GLY A 21 12.27 -17.12 9.71
N ASN A 22 11.20 -17.88 9.55
CA ASN A 22 10.98 -18.77 8.40
C ASN A 22 9.54 -18.67 7.88
N ILE A 23 9.33 -19.08 6.63
CA ILE A 23 8.05 -18.91 5.95
C ILE A 23 6.94 -19.78 6.55
N ASP A 24 7.24 -20.98 7.06
CA ASP A 24 6.23 -21.87 7.64
C ASP A 24 5.61 -21.26 8.90
N ASP A 25 6.45 -20.69 9.78
CA ASP A 25 6.00 -19.96 10.96
C ASP A 25 5.29 -18.65 10.60
N TYR A 26 5.70 -17.98 9.51
CA TYR A 26 4.96 -16.83 8.99
C TYR A 26 3.57 -17.23 8.49
N ILE A 27 3.46 -18.33 7.74
CA ILE A 27 2.18 -18.81 7.21
C ILE A 27 1.26 -19.20 8.36
N LYS A 28 1.76 -20.04 9.27
CA LYS A 28 1.00 -20.52 10.42
C LYS A 28 0.61 -19.39 11.37
N GLY A 29 1.58 -18.55 11.70
CA GLY A 29 1.43 -17.50 12.69
C GLY A 29 0.70 -16.30 12.11
N VAL A 30 1.14 -15.75 10.98
CA VAL A 30 0.70 -14.44 10.48
C VAL A 30 -0.41 -14.53 9.44
N PHE A 31 -0.24 -15.38 8.43
CA PHE A 31 -1.14 -15.43 7.27
C PHE A 31 -2.45 -16.18 7.55
N ASN A 32 -2.36 -17.40 8.10
CA ASN A 32 -3.53 -18.23 8.37
C ASN A 32 -4.58 -17.55 9.27
N PRO A 33 -4.21 -16.76 10.30
CA PRO A 33 -5.21 -16.05 11.11
C PRO A 33 -5.88 -14.86 10.42
N ILE A 34 -5.41 -14.42 9.25
CA ILE A 34 -5.99 -13.28 8.52
C ILE A 34 -6.64 -13.64 7.20
N LYS A 35 -6.39 -14.83 6.65
CA LYS A 35 -6.80 -15.20 5.28
C LYS A 35 -8.31 -15.13 5.04
N ASP A 36 -9.11 -15.29 6.10
CA ASP A 36 -10.58 -15.27 6.04
C ASP A 36 -11.15 -13.87 6.38
N ASN A 37 -10.30 -12.87 6.64
CA ASN A 37 -10.69 -11.49 6.93
C ASN A 37 -10.57 -10.61 5.67
N PRO A 38 -11.66 -10.35 4.93
CA PRO A 38 -11.59 -9.75 3.58
C PRO A 38 -11.01 -8.34 3.56
N MET A 39 -11.30 -7.50 4.56
CA MET A 39 -10.72 -6.14 4.62
C MET A 39 -9.21 -6.17 4.86
N VAL A 40 -8.74 -7.11 5.69
CA VAL A 40 -7.30 -7.30 5.96
C VAL A 40 -6.63 -7.85 4.71
N MET A 41 -7.23 -8.85 4.06
CA MET A 41 -6.71 -9.44 2.84
C MET A 41 -6.65 -8.46 1.68
N MET A 42 -7.62 -7.55 1.55
CA MET A 42 -7.57 -6.51 0.53
C MET A 42 -6.39 -5.55 0.74
N MET A 43 -6.10 -5.15 1.99
CA MET A 43 -4.90 -4.38 2.31
C MET A 43 -3.61 -5.19 2.08
N PHE A 44 -3.65 -6.49 2.36
CA PHE A 44 -2.53 -7.42 2.15
C PHE A 44 -2.20 -7.58 0.67
N TYR A 45 -3.22 -7.74 -0.19
CA TYR A 45 -3.10 -7.70 -1.64
C TYR A 45 -2.58 -6.34 -2.11
N SER A 46 -3.06 -5.22 -1.56
CA SER A 46 -2.52 -3.90 -1.91
C SER A 46 -1.03 -3.75 -1.56
N SER A 47 -0.58 -4.36 -0.46
CA SER A 47 0.84 -4.41 -0.10
C SER A 47 1.66 -5.18 -1.13
N LEU A 48 1.25 -6.40 -1.46
CA LEU A 48 1.92 -7.29 -2.42
C LEU A 48 1.86 -6.73 -3.86
N GLY A 49 0.69 -6.29 -4.30
CA GLY A 49 0.44 -5.76 -5.63
C GLY A 49 1.20 -4.48 -5.94
N SER A 50 1.71 -3.78 -4.92
CA SER A 50 2.52 -2.57 -5.09
C SER A 50 3.73 -2.84 -5.99
N VAL A 51 4.38 -3.99 -5.84
CA VAL A 51 5.57 -4.32 -6.67
C VAL A 51 5.23 -4.66 -8.12
N LEU A 52 3.93 -4.79 -8.44
CA LEU A 52 3.43 -5.16 -9.76
C LEU A 52 2.98 -3.96 -10.59
N LEU A 53 2.73 -2.79 -9.98
CA LEU A 53 2.15 -1.62 -10.67
C LEU A 53 2.86 -1.27 -11.98
N LYS A 54 4.19 -1.14 -11.93
CA LYS A 54 5.01 -0.81 -13.09
C LYS A 54 4.86 -1.85 -14.19
N ASP A 55 4.92 -3.12 -13.82
CA ASP A 55 4.89 -4.19 -14.79
C ASP A 55 3.51 -4.29 -15.44
N PHE A 56 2.42 -3.99 -14.74
CA PHE A 56 1.05 -4.04 -15.25
C PHE A 56 0.51 -2.71 -15.80
N ASP A 57 1.33 -1.65 -15.79
CA ASP A 57 0.94 -0.31 -16.25
C ASP A 57 -0.32 0.20 -15.53
N VAL A 58 -0.28 0.11 -14.19
CA VAL A 58 -1.35 0.60 -13.32
C VAL A 58 -0.82 1.80 -12.57
N ASP A 59 -1.57 2.90 -12.63
CA ASP A 59 -1.22 4.13 -11.91
C ASP A 59 -1.16 3.88 -10.40
N PRO A 60 -0.28 4.58 -9.67
CA PRO A 60 -0.29 4.59 -8.22
C PRO A 60 -1.67 4.96 -7.67
N PHE A 61 -2.09 4.25 -6.62
CA PHE A 61 -3.36 4.50 -5.96
C PHE A 61 -3.23 4.28 -4.45
N VAL A 62 -4.26 4.68 -3.72
CA VAL A 62 -4.32 4.51 -2.26
C VAL A 62 -5.29 3.38 -1.92
N SER A 63 -4.86 2.45 -1.08
CA SER A 63 -5.74 1.50 -0.40
C SER A 63 -5.88 1.96 1.04
N GLU A 64 -7.10 2.29 1.44
CA GLU A 64 -7.39 2.82 2.77
C GLU A 64 -8.29 1.86 3.54
N ILE A 65 -7.98 1.66 4.81
CA ILE A 65 -8.93 1.16 5.78
C ILE A 65 -9.40 2.30 6.70
N SER A 66 -10.70 2.59 6.69
CA SER A 66 -11.32 3.64 7.50
C SER A 66 -12.44 3.09 8.37
N GLY A 67 -12.81 3.80 9.44
CA GLY A 67 -13.90 3.41 10.32
C GLY A 67 -13.56 3.56 11.80
N ARG A 68 -14.35 2.93 12.67
CA ARG A 68 -14.30 3.14 14.12
C ARG A 68 -12.90 2.94 14.73
N THR A 69 -12.56 3.77 15.72
CA THR A 69 -11.33 3.61 16.51
C THR A 69 -11.24 2.21 17.12
N SER A 70 -10.02 1.72 17.30
CA SER A 70 -9.74 0.44 17.97
C SER A 70 -10.27 -0.82 17.26
N SER A 71 -10.54 -0.76 15.95
CA SER A 71 -10.96 -1.92 15.15
C SER A 71 -9.81 -2.78 14.60
N GLY A 72 -8.54 -2.40 14.80
CA GLY A 72 -7.38 -3.15 14.27
C GLY A 72 -6.79 -2.61 12.96
N LYS A 73 -7.16 -1.41 12.52
CA LYS A 73 -6.57 -0.75 11.32
C LYS A 73 -5.04 -0.64 11.35
N THR A 74 -4.47 -0.08 12.41
CA THR A 74 -3.01 0.01 12.58
C THR A 74 -2.36 -1.37 12.62
N PHE A 75 -3.04 -2.38 13.16
CA PHE A 75 -2.55 -3.76 13.16
C PHE A 75 -2.53 -4.35 11.75
N THR A 76 -3.55 -4.06 10.94
CA THR A 76 -3.59 -4.38 9.51
C THR A 76 -2.42 -3.75 8.74
N LEU A 77 -2.06 -2.50 9.02
CA LEU A 77 -0.88 -1.89 8.39
C LEU A 77 0.44 -2.58 8.81
N LYS A 78 0.56 -2.99 10.08
CA LYS A 78 1.71 -3.76 10.57
C LYS A 78 1.81 -5.14 9.92
N ARG A 79 0.68 -5.79 9.66
CA ARG A 79 0.60 -7.02 8.86
C ARG A 79 1.15 -6.80 7.46
N CYS A 80 0.72 -5.73 6.80
CA CYS A 80 1.20 -5.38 5.46
C CYS A 80 2.71 -5.10 5.45
N ALA A 81 3.23 -4.41 6.47
CA ALA A 81 4.66 -4.19 6.64
C ALA A 81 5.46 -5.50 6.82
N SER A 82 4.89 -6.47 7.56
CA SER A 82 5.54 -7.76 7.84
C SER A 82 5.86 -8.59 6.60
N ILE A 83 5.21 -8.32 5.46
CA ILE A 83 5.53 -8.94 4.17
C ILE A 83 6.97 -8.62 3.75
N TRP A 84 7.39 -7.38 3.98
CA TRP A 84 8.61 -6.79 3.44
C TRP A 84 9.71 -6.59 4.48
N GLY A 85 9.34 -6.41 5.74
CA GLY A 85 10.27 -6.11 6.82
C GLY A 85 9.58 -5.93 8.17
N ASN A 86 10.18 -5.16 9.06
CA ASN A 86 9.64 -4.95 10.40
C ASN A 86 8.66 -3.75 10.47
N ARG A 87 8.02 -3.59 11.64
CA ARG A 87 6.99 -2.55 11.88
C ARG A 87 7.44 -1.11 11.64
N LYS A 88 8.75 -0.83 11.54
CA LYS A 88 9.27 0.54 11.29
C LYS A 88 9.00 1.02 9.87
N LEU A 89 8.59 0.13 8.96
CA LEU A 89 8.07 0.51 7.64
C LEU A 89 6.75 1.27 7.71
N VAL A 90 6.01 1.16 8.82
CA VAL A 90 4.78 1.93 9.06
C VAL A 90 5.17 3.31 9.59
N THR A 91 4.86 4.35 8.82
CA THR A 91 5.04 5.75 9.23
C THR A 91 3.71 6.44 9.45
N GLU A 92 3.67 7.59 10.11
CA GLU A 92 2.42 8.29 10.41
C GLU A 92 2.10 9.37 9.35
N TRP A 93 0.85 9.85 9.36
CA TRP A 93 0.41 11.01 8.56
C TRP A 93 0.93 12.36 9.06
N ASN A 94 1.67 12.39 10.18
CA ASN A 94 2.42 13.57 10.61
C ASN A 94 3.65 13.80 9.69
N ALA A 95 3.39 14.23 8.46
CA ALA A 95 4.38 14.40 7.42
C ALA A 95 3.99 15.55 6.47
N THR A 96 5.00 16.18 5.86
CA THR A 96 4.80 17.19 4.81
C THR A 96 4.63 16.51 3.44
N ASN A 97 4.02 17.20 2.46
CA ASN A 97 3.90 16.69 1.08
C ASN A 97 5.25 16.26 0.51
N VAL A 98 6.28 17.09 0.70
CA VAL A 98 7.64 16.82 0.23
C VAL A 98 8.23 15.56 0.87
N SER A 99 7.96 15.33 2.16
CA SER A 99 8.41 14.11 2.84
C SER A 99 7.72 12.87 2.27
N VAL A 100 6.41 12.96 2.01
CA VAL A 100 5.64 11.87 1.39
C VAL A 100 6.14 11.56 -0.02
N GLU A 101 6.38 12.58 -0.85
CA GLU A 101 6.95 12.42 -2.20
C GLU A 101 8.30 11.71 -2.18
N ARG A 102 9.23 12.20 -1.35
CA ARG A 102 10.57 11.61 -1.22
C ARG A 102 10.52 10.15 -0.78
N MET A 103 9.64 9.82 0.17
CA MET A 103 9.43 8.44 0.57
C MET A 103 8.82 7.58 -0.54
N ALA A 104 7.84 8.11 -1.28
CA ALA A 104 7.23 7.41 -2.40
C ALA A 104 8.27 7.09 -3.49
N SER A 105 9.07 8.09 -3.90
CA SER A 105 10.19 7.94 -4.83
C SER A 105 11.22 6.92 -4.36
N PHE A 106 11.62 7.00 -3.09
CA PHE A 106 12.64 6.12 -2.52
C PHE A 106 12.18 4.66 -2.46
N LEU A 107 10.93 4.41 -2.04
CA LEU A 107 10.36 3.07 -2.00
C LEU A 107 10.09 2.54 -3.41
N ASN A 108 9.78 3.43 -4.34
CA ASN A 108 9.47 3.23 -5.76
C ASN A 108 8.38 2.18 -6.02
N SER A 109 8.66 0.90 -5.79
CA SER A 109 7.74 -0.23 -5.99
C SER A 109 7.22 -0.84 -4.69
N PHE A 110 7.91 -0.66 -3.56
CA PHE A 110 7.42 -1.11 -2.26
C PHE A 110 6.31 -0.18 -1.75
N PRO A 111 5.32 -0.72 -1.00
CA PRO A 111 4.18 0.09 -0.56
C PRO A 111 4.62 1.19 0.41
N LEU A 112 4.00 2.36 0.26
CA LEU A 112 4.15 3.46 1.20
C LEU A 112 3.08 3.36 2.28
N ILE A 113 3.48 3.09 3.53
CA ILE A 113 2.52 2.82 4.61
C ILE A 113 2.39 4.05 5.53
N LYS A 114 1.17 4.58 5.62
CA LYS A 114 0.79 5.77 6.40
C LYS A 114 -0.33 5.49 7.39
N ASP A 115 0.02 5.42 8.67
CA ASP A 115 -0.92 5.17 9.76
C ASP A 115 -1.55 6.46 10.28
N ASP A 116 -2.87 6.39 10.42
CA ASP A 116 -3.78 7.28 11.11
C ASP A 116 -3.82 8.71 10.59
N THR A 117 -4.77 8.98 9.69
CA THR A 117 -5.04 10.31 9.14
C THR A 117 -5.29 11.38 10.21
N ARG A 118 -5.69 11.02 11.44
CA ARG A 118 -5.85 11.99 12.55
C ARG A 118 -4.55 12.56 13.05
N LYS A 119 -3.41 11.94 12.74
CA LYS A 119 -2.07 12.43 13.10
C LYS A 119 -1.53 13.46 12.12
N ALA A 120 -2.23 13.74 11.02
CA ALA A 120 -1.88 14.86 10.15
C ALA A 120 -2.00 16.18 10.91
N ASP A 121 -1.02 17.06 10.71
CA ASP A 121 -1.05 18.44 11.22
C ASP A 121 -2.27 19.21 10.68
N ASN A 122 -2.65 18.92 9.43
CA ASN A 122 -3.86 19.43 8.80
C ASN A 122 -4.51 18.34 7.93
N PRO A 123 -5.66 17.77 8.37
CA PRO A 123 -6.38 16.75 7.61
C PRO A 123 -6.76 17.17 6.18
N PHE A 124 -7.03 18.45 5.94
CA PHE A 124 -7.39 18.96 4.60
C PHE A 124 -6.23 18.90 3.59
N ARG A 125 -5.00 18.64 4.05
CA ARG A 125 -3.85 18.39 3.17
C ARG A 125 -3.86 16.98 2.57
N ILE A 126 -4.48 16.02 3.25
CA ILE A 126 -4.45 14.60 2.87
C ILE A 126 -5.01 14.38 1.45
N PRO A 127 -6.18 14.95 1.07
CA PRO A 127 -6.66 14.90 -0.31
C PRO A 127 -5.64 15.36 -1.36
N SER A 128 -4.90 16.45 -1.08
CA SER A 128 -3.88 16.97 -2.00
C SER A 128 -2.68 16.03 -2.12
N ILE A 129 -2.28 15.38 -1.02
CA ILE A 129 -1.21 14.38 -1.01
C ILE A 129 -1.64 13.17 -1.83
N VAL A 130 -2.87 12.67 -1.63
CA VAL A 130 -3.43 11.53 -2.36
C VAL A 130 -3.50 11.82 -3.85
N TYR A 131 -3.98 13.00 -4.23
CA TYR A 131 -4.04 13.41 -5.63
C TYR A 131 -2.65 13.40 -6.28
N GLN A 132 -1.67 13.98 -5.59
CA GLN A 132 -0.30 14.04 -6.08
C GLN A 132 0.37 12.66 -6.12
N PHE A 133 0.21 11.86 -5.06
CA PHE A 133 0.75 10.51 -4.96
C PHE A 133 0.28 9.64 -6.13
N SER A 134 -1.01 9.75 -6.48
CA SER A 134 -1.60 8.98 -7.58
C SER A 134 -1.07 9.39 -8.97
N GLY A 135 -0.35 10.51 -9.06
CA GLY A 135 0.31 10.94 -10.30
C GLY A 135 1.66 10.28 -10.57
N GLY A 136 2.23 9.53 -9.61
CA GLY A 136 3.41 8.70 -9.83
C GLY A 136 4.74 9.42 -10.03
N GLN A 137 4.82 10.72 -9.77
CA GLN A 137 6.07 11.48 -9.92
C GLN A 137 6.10 12.74 -9.05
N SER A 138 7.31 13.17 -8.68
CA SER A 138 7.53 14.36 -7.87
C SER A 138 7.09 15.64 -8.59
N LYS A 139 6.87 16.72 -7.82
CA LYS A 139 6.60 18.04 -8.41
C LYS A 139 7.87 18.65 -8.97
N GLY A 140 7.79 19.09 -10.23
CA GLY A 140 8.85 19.87 -10.86
C GLY A 140 9.05 21.20 -10.16
N ARG A 141 10.32 21.58 -9.98
CA ARG A 141 10.72 22.87 -9.43
C ARG A 141 11.32 23.73 -10.53
N GLY A 142 11.10 25.04 -10.44
CA GLY A 142 11.80 25.98 -11.30
C GLY A 142 13.28 26.02 -10.91
N ASN A 143 14.17 25.61 -11.81
CA ASN A 143 15.61 25.71 -11.59
C ASN A 143 16.13 27.07 -12.04
N SER A 144 17.03 27.67 -11.26
CA SER A 144 17.63 28.98 -11.54
C SER A 144 18.44 29.00 -12.85
N ASP A 145 18.87 27.83 -13.32
CA ASP A 145 19.59 27.62 -14.57
C ASP A 145 18.67 27.38 -15.80
N ARG A 146 17.34 27.47 -15.63
CA ARG A 146 16.33 27.19 -16.67
C ARG A 146 16.39 25.76 -17.23
N SER A 147 17.03 24.82 -16.53
CA SER A 147 16.99 23.40 -16.87
C SER A 147 15.62 22.79 -16.53
N ILE A 148 15.28 21.69 -17.22
CA ILE A 148 14.12 20.87 -16.87
C ILE A 148 14.49 20.04 -15.63
N ASP A 149 13.72 20.19 -14.56
CA ASP A 149 13.92 19.45 -13.31
C ASP A 149 13.69 17.95 -13.51
N TYR A 150 14.49 17.12 -12.83
CA TYR A 150 14.30 15.67 -12.85
C TYR A 150 13.14 15.31 -11.92
N LEU A 151 12.05 14.82 -12.50
CA LEU A 151 10.91 14.33 -11.73
C LEU A 151 11.22 12.91 -11.26
N GLU A 152 11.28 12.72 -9.94
CA GLU A 152 11.51 11.41 -9.35
C GLU A 152 10.23 10.59 -9.48
N PRO A 153 10.24 9.44 -10.18
CA PRO A 153 9.04 8.63 -10.36
C PRO A 153 8.86 7.62 -9.23
N TRP A 154 7.62 7.18 -9.03
CA TRP A 154 7.28 6.01 -8.22
C TRP A 154 6.13 5.21 -8.85
N ASN A 155 6.10 3.92 -8.55
CA ASN A 155 5.09 2.96 -9.00
C ASN A 155 4.71 2.07 -7.81
N ASN A 156 4.21 2.68 -6.73
CA ASN A 156 3.80 1.98 -5.51
C ASN A 156 2.38 2.31 -5.10
N ILE A 157 1.81 1.45 -4.25
CA ILE A 157 0.51 1.64 -3.61
C ILE A 157 0.74 2.27 -2.24
N MET A 158 -0.05 3.29 -1.90
CA MET A 158 -0.07 3.82 -0.54
C MET A 158 -1.09 3.04 0.29
N LEU A 159 -0.68 2.53 1.45
CA LEU A 159 -1.58 1.92 2.42
C LEU A 159 -1.87 2.92 3.53
N SER A 160 -3.14 3.25 3.73
CA SER A 160 -3.56 4.25 4.70
C SER A 160 -4.54 3.69 5.74
N SER A 161 -4.56 4.29 6.93
CA SER A 161 -5.61 4.08 7.93
C SER A 161 -6.19 5.41 8.42
N GLY A 162 -7.48 5.42 8.77
CA GLY A 162 -8.15 6.62 9.28
C GLY A 162 -9.47 6.33 10.01
N GLU A 163 -10.04 7.35 10.64
CA GLU A 163 -11.41 7.27 11.17
C GLU A 163 -12.46 7.72 10.16
N VAL A 164 -12.15 8.77 9.40
CA VAL A 164 -12.94 9.26 8.27
C VAL A 164 -12.24 8.84 6.99
N ALA A 165 -13.01 8.35 6.01
CA ALA A 165 -12.49 7.98 4.71
C ALA A 165 -11.86 9.19 4.01
N ILE A 166 -10.71 9.00 3.36
CA ILE A 166 -9.99 10.05 2.63
C ILE A 166 -10.88 10.79 1.61
N PRO A 167 -11.71 10.10 0.79
CA PRO A 167 -12.63 10.79 -0.12
C PRO A 167 -13.63 11.72 0.59
N ASP A 168 -13.99 11.43 1.83
CA ASP A 168 -14.91 12.26 2.63
C ASP A 168 -14.24 13.47 3.28
N ILE A 169 -12.90 13.49 3.37
CA ILE A 169 -12.12 14.65 3.82
C ILE A 169 -12.04 15.70 2.69
N ALA A 170 -12.11 15.27 1.43
CA ALA A 170 -11.90 16.13 0.27
C ALA A 170 -13.09 17.09 0.02
N PRO A 171 -12.83 18.38 -0.26
CA PRO A 171 -13.86 19.30 -0.74
C PRO A 171 -14.47 18.83 -2.08
N ASP A 172 -13.61 18.35 -2.99
CA ASP A 172 -14.01 17.67 -4.23
C ASP A 172 -13.87 16.15 -4.06
N LYS A 173 -14.98 15.51 -3.68
CA LYS A 173 -15.02 14.05 -3.44
C LYS A 173 -14.73 13.24 -4.70
N ALA A 174 -15.22 13.68 -5.87
CA ALA A 174 -15.12 12.92 -7.11
C ALA A 174 -13.68 12.85 -7.62
N GLY A 175 -12.91 13.93 -7.45
CA GLY A 175 -11.49 13.97 -7.77
C GLY A 175 -10.65 12.98 -6.95
N VAL A 176 -11.02 12.71 -5.70
CA VAL A 176 -10.25 11.80 -4.81
C VAL A 176 -10.78 10.37 -4.85
N ALA A 177 -12.09 10.17 -4.97
CA ALA A 177 -12.70 8.83 -4.93
C ALA A 177 -12.15 7.89 -6.02
N GLY A 178 -11.85 8.39 -7.22
CA GLY A 178 -11.25 7.59 -8.31
C GLY A 178 -9.78 7.22 -8.11
N ARG A 179 -9.19 7.52 -6.95
CA ARG A 179 -7.78 7.28 -6.60
C ARG A 179 -7.61 6.47 -5.31
N VAL A 180 -8.72 6.19 -4.62
CA VAL A 180 -8.71 5.53 -3.31
C VAL A 180 -9.67 4.36 -3.33
N ILE A 181 -9.17 3.17 -2.99
CA ILE A 181 -10.01 2.03 -2.60
C ILE A 181 -10.22 2.14 -1.09
N THR A 182 -11.43 2.53 -0.68
CA THR A 182 -11.79 2.68 0.74
C THR A 182 -12.50 1.43 1.25
N LEU A 183 -11.96 0.86 2.33
CA LEU A 183 -12.50 -0.28 3.07
C LEU A 183 -13.08 0.23 4.40
N GLN A 184 -14.36 -0.03 4.66
CA GLN A 184 -15.07 0.55 5.82
C GLN A 184 -15.65 -0.47 6.80
N ASP A 185 -15.64 -1.75 6.44
CA ASP A 185 -16.08 -2.80 7.33
C ASP A 185 -15.02 -3.10 8.41
N ASP A 186 -15.45 -3.76 9.48
CA ASP A 186 -14.54 -4.19 10.54
C ASP A 186 -13.48 -5.16 9.97
N PRO A 187 -12.17 -4.89 10.10
CA PRO A 187 -11.14 -5.82 9.65
C PRO A 187 -11.05 -7.11 10.45
N PHE A 188 -11.55 -7.14 11.68
CA PHE A 188 -11.41 -8.29 12.58
C PHE A 188 -12.75 -8.58 13.31
N PRO A 189 -13.84 -8.87 12.58
CA PRO A 189 -15.18 -9.00 13.17
C PRO A 189 -15.32 -10.17 14.15
N ASN A 190 -14.48 -11.20 14.01
CA ASN A 190 -14.55 -12.43 14.79
C ASN A 190 -13.20 -12.78 15.45
N THR A 191 -12.37 -11.80 15.76
CA THR A 191 -11.02 -12.03 16.32
C THR A 191 -10.97 -11.61 17.78
N GLU A 192 -10.55 -12.52 18.66
CA GLU A 192 -10.37 -12.23 20.08
C GLU A 192 -9.11 -11.39 20.34
N LYS A 193 -9.10 -10.61 21.43
CA LYS A 193 -7.95 -9.77 21.79
C LYS A 193 -6.66 -10.56 22.00
N THR A 194 -6.76 -11.79 22.49
CA THR A 194 -5.64 -12.73 22.69
C THR A 194 -4.94 -13.05 21.38
N GLU A 195 -5.70 -13.26 20.31
CA GLU A 195 -5.18 -13.54 18.98
C GLU A 195 -4.33 -12.37 18.45
N PHE A 196 -4.70 -11.11 18.71
CA PHE A 196 -3.85 -9.97 18.33
C PHE A 196 -2.45 -10.05 18.95
N GLY A 197 -2.35 -10.50 20.21
CA GLY A 197 -1.09 -10.66 20.93
C GLY A 197 -0.23 -11.78 20.34
N ASP A 198 -0.84 -12.95 20.12
CA ASP A 198 -0.15 -14.10 19.53
C ASP A 198 0.39 -13.76 18.15
N ILE A 199 -0.42 -13.07 17.35
CA ILE A 199 0.02 -12.76 16.01
C ILE A 199 0.95 -11.54 15.93
N ALA A 200 0.90 -10.63 16.90
CA ALA A 200 1.95 -9.61 17.05
C ALA A 200 3.30 -10.28 17.30
N LYS A 201 3.34 -11.26 18.20
CA LYS A 201 4.54 -12.04 18.51
C LYS A 201 5.02 -12.86 17.31
N ALA A 202 4.10 -13.43 16.53
CA ALA A 202 4.45 -14.12 15.30
C ALA A 202 5.14 -13.19 14.29
N MET A 203 4.59 -11.98 14.06
CA MET A 203 5.20 -10.99 13.16
C MET A 203 6.57 -10.49 13.65
N GLU A 204 6.74 -10.31 14.96
CA GLU A 204 8.03 -9.86 15.52
C GLU A 204 9.16 -10.87 15.29
N ASN A 205 8.81 -12.15 15.18
CA ASN A 205 9.77 -13.23 14.97
C ASN A 205 9.84 -13.71 13.52
N ASN A 206 8.82 -13.41 12.70
CA ASN A 206 8.72 -13.83 11.31
C ASN A 206 8.23 -12.65 10.45
N HIS A 207 9.12 -12.06 9.65
CA HIS A 207 8.80 -10.96 8.74
C HIS A 207 9.85 -10.79 7.62
N GLY A 208 9.49 -10.07 6.57
CA GLY A 208 10.33 -9.86 5.39
C GLY A 208 10.60 -11.14 4.59
N LEU A 209 9.66 -12.08 4.64
CA LEU A 209 9.75 -13.41 4.05
C LEU A 209 8.87 -13.52 2.79
N LEU A 210 7.56 -13.32 2.97
CA LEU A 210 6.57 -13.54 1.91
C LEU A 210 6.82 -12.69 0.66
N GLY A 211 7.21 -11.41 0.83
CA GLY A 211 7.44 -10.52 -0.30
C GLY A 211 8.51 -11.02 -1.27
N LYS A 212 9.54 -11.73 -0.78
CA LYS A 212 10.59 -12.31 -1.64
C LYS A 212 10.04 -13.47 -2.48
N LEU A 213 9.33 -14.39 -1.83
CA LEU A 213 8.72 -15.55 -2.50
C LEU A 213 7.67 -15.12 -3.52
N PHE A 214 6.87 -14.10 -3.19
CA PHE A 214 5.88 -13.54 -4.11
C PHE A 214 6.53 -12.99 -5.38
N ILE A 215 7.64 -12.26 -5.26
CA ILE A 215 8.41 -11.75 -6.42
C ILE A 215 9.01 -12.89 -7.24
N GLU A 216 9.54 -13.93 -6.58
CA GLU A 216 10.08 -15.11 -7.26
C GLU A 216 9.00 -15.86 -8.04
N GLN A 217 7.85 -16.11 -7.42
CA GLN A 217 6.70 -16.76 -8.06
C GLN A 217 6.17 -15.93 -9.25
N TYR A 218 6.08 -14.60 -9.10
CA TYR A 218 5.67 -13.72 -10.18
C TYR A 218 6.62 -13.82 -11.39
N ARG A 219 7.93 -13.83 -11.14
CA ARG A 219 8.95 -13.89 -12.19
C ARG A 219 8.94 -15.22 -12.95
N ALA A 220 8.57 -16.31 -12.28
CA ALA A 220 8.50 -17.63 -12.90
C ALA A 220 7.41 -17.71 -13.99
N ASP A 221 6.24 -17.10 -13.75
CA ASP A 221 5.05 -17.23 -14.61
C ASP A 221 4.46 -15.88 -15.06
N LYS A 222 5.31 -14.87 -15.30
CA LYS A 222 4.88 -13.49 -15.58
C LYS A 222 3.83 -13.36 -16.70
N ASP A 223 4.01 -14.10 -17.80
CA ASP A 223 3.13 -14.02 -18.97
C ASP A 223 1.72 -14.55 -18.68
N LYS A 224 1.60 -15.57 -17.82
CA LYS A 224 0.31 -16.10 -17.36
C LYS A 224 -0.49 -15.03 -16.62
N TYR A 225 0.16 -14.33 -15.67
CA TYR A 225 -0.49 -13.28 -14.89
C TYR A 225 -0.85 -12.06 -15.75
N LYS A 226 -0.01 -11.74 -16.75
CA LYS A 226 -0.31 -10.72 -17.76
C LYS A 226 -1.57 -11.01 -18.55
N ALA A 227 -1.75 -12.25 -19.01
CA ALA A 227 -2.96 -12.65 -19.72
C ALA A 227 -4.22 -12.61 -18.82
N SER A 228 -4.08 -13.00 -17.54
CA SER A 228 -5.19 -12.95 -16.58
C SER A 228 -5.63 -11.50 -16.31
N PHE A 229 -4.69 -10.56 -16.25
CA PHE A 229 -4.98 -9.15 -15.96
C PHE A 229 -5.92 -8.51 -16.97
N ASP A 230 -5.74 -8.75 -18.27
CA ASP A 230 -6.62 -8.18 -19.30
C ASP A 230 -8.07 -8.65 -19.15
N SER A 231 -8.26 -9.91 -18.74
CA SER A 231 -9.59 -10.47 -18.44
C SER A 231 -10.18 -9.83 -17.18
N ALA A 232 -9.37 -9.65 -16.13
CA ALA A 232 -9.78 -8.98 -14.90
C ALA A 232 -10.16 -7.52 -15.13
N VAL A 233 -9.41 -6.76 -15.94
CA VAL A 233 -9.76 -5.37 -16.31
C VAL A 233 -11.12 -5.32 -16.98
N LYS A 234 -11.37 -6.17 -17.99
CA LYS A 234 -12.68 -6.23 -18.66
C LYS A 234 -13.82 -6.55 -17.70
N TYR A 235 -13.58 -7.44 -16.74
CA TYR A 235 -14.54 -7.78 -15.71
C TYR A 235 -14.88 -6.54 -14.85
N PHE A 236 -13.89 -5.87 -14.26
CA PHE A 236 -14.13 -4.73 -13.38
C PHE A 236 -14.68 -3.50 -14.11
N MET A 237 -14.27 -3.26 -15.36
CA MET A 237 -14.88 -2.23 -16.22
C MET A 237 -16.37 -2.51 -16.48
N LYS A 238 -16.75 -3.78 -16.65
CA LYS A 238 -18.17 -4.16 -16.78
C LYS A 238 -18.93 -3.96 -15.46
N GLN A 239 -18.31 -4.29 -14.32
CA GLN A 239 -18.91 -4.08 -12.99
C GLN A 239 -19.08 -2.60 -12.65
N ALA A 240 -18.21 -1.73 -13.16
CA ALA A 240 -18.34 -0.28 -12.99
C ALA A 240 -19.66 0.26 -13.53
N ASN A 241 -20.23 -0.37 -14.56
CA ASN A 241 -21.58 -0.10 -15.07
C ASN A 241 -21.84 1.41 -15.34
N GLY A 242 -20.86 2.10 -15.94
CA GLY A 242 -20.94 3.53 -16.27
C GLY A 242 -20.69 4.48 -15.09
N ASN A 243 -20.28 3.97 -13.93
CA ASN A 243 -19.83 4.79 -12.81
C ASN A 243 -18.36 5.21 -13.04
N GLU A 244 -18.15 6.51 -13.29
CA GLU A 244 -16.82 7.06 -13.62
C GLU A 244 -15.76 6.82 -12.52
N VAL A 245 -16.16 6.78 -11.25
CA VAL A 245 -15.22 6.50 -10.14
C VAL A 245 -14.78 5.05 -10.20
N MET A 246 -15.72 4.12 -10.40
CA MET A 246 -15.44 2.70 -10.52
C MET A 246 -14.61 2.38 -11.76
N ASP A 247 -14.86 3.06 -12.89
CA ASP A 247 -14.05 2.92 -14.11
C ASP A 247 -12.58 3.29 -13.85
N ARG A 248 -12.33 4.37 -13.09
CA ARG A 248 -10.96 4.82 -12.76
C ARG A 248 -10.19 3.83 -11.89
N ILE A 249 -10.86 3.11 -10.99
CA ILE A 249 -10.23 2.14 -10.09
C ILE A 249 -10.34 0.68 -10.58
N ALA A 250 -10.95 0.43 -11.74
CA ALA A 250 -11.14 -0.91 -12.28
C ALA A 250 -9.80 -1.64 -12.51
N ARG A 251 -8.78 -0.94 -13.03
CA ARG A 251 -7.42 -1.48 -13.20
C ARG A 251 -6.76 -1.80 -11.86
N SER A 252 -7.00 -0.97 -10.84
CA SER A 252 -6.52 -1.22 -9.47
C SER A 252 -7.13 -2.50 -8.92
N PHE A 253 -8.45 -2.69 -9.03
CA PHE A 253 -9.10 -3.95 -8.63
C PHE A 253 -8.60 -5.16 -9.41
N ALA A 254 -8.40 -5.03 -10.72
CA ALA A 254 -7.84 -6.09 -11.54
C ALA A 254 -6.45 -6.51 -11.04
N LEU A 255 -5.58 -5.56 -10.72
CA LEU A 255 -4.25 -5.85 -10.16
C LEU A 255 -4.33 -6.58 -8.81
N LEU A 256 -5.26 -6.19 -7.96
CA LEU A 256 -5.47 -6.83 -6.65
C LEU A 256 -6.00 -8.25 -6.80
N GLN A 257 -6.85 -8.52 -7.81
CA GLN A 257 -7.24 -9.88 -8.17
C GLN A 257 -6.02 -10.70 -8.61
N ILE A 258 -5.18 -10.18 -9.52
CA ILE A 258 -3.95 -10.87 -9.96
C ILE A 258 -3.01 -11.13 -8.79
N THR A 259 -2.93 -10.20 -7.85
CA THR A 259 -2.15 -10.37 -6.63
C THR A 259 -2.68 -11.54 -5.80
N GLY A 260 -4.00 -11.69 -5.68
CA GLY A 260 -4.63 -12.83 -5.01
C GLY A 260 -4.49 -14.15 -5.77
N GLU A 261 -4.45 -14.15 -7.10
CA GLU A 261 -4.17 -15.35 -7.91
C GLU A 261 -2.71 -15.83 -7.82
N LEU A 262 -1.81 -14.90 -7.50
CA LEU A 262 -0.38 -15.15 -7.36
C LEU A 262 0.01 -15.60 -5.93
N LEU A 263 -0.68 -15.10 -4.92
CA LEU A 263 -0.48 -15.47 -3.51
C LEU A 263 -0.98 -16.88 -3.20
#